data_AF-A0A9C8K9A5-F1
#
_entry.id   AF-A0A9C8K9A5-F1
#
_cell.length_a   1.000
_cell.length_b   1.000
_cell.length_c   1.000
_cell.angle_alpha   90.00
_cell.angle_beta   90.00
_cell.angle_gamma   90.00
#
_symmetry.space_group_name_H-M   'P 1'
#
loop_
_entity.id
_entity.type
_entity.pdbx_description
1 polymer ?
#
loop_
_entity_poly.entity_id
_entity_poly.type
_entity_poly.pdbx_seq_one_letter_code
_entity_poly.pdbx_strand_id
1 'polypeptide(L)'
;MFKDRNHEITPEMEEWMNEMCSAESEFYFGRFDFKIKNKDSLKTGRGVKICELNGCWSEPLHIYDDDHSFSFAAKEMYRSYARAYKIAKLNKKRLKPKIPYREIITAYRSYMQEKEAIIRIVG
;
A
#
# COMPACT_ATOMS: atom_id res chain seq x y z
N MET A 1 17.08 -8.79 -1.08
CA MET A 1 16.18 -9.28 -0.01
C MET A 1 15.70 -8.09 0.80
N PHE A 2 14.43 -8.06 1.20
CA PHE A 2 13.88 -6.99 2.05
C PHE A 2 14.27 -7.23 3.51
N LYS A 3 14.41 -6.14 4.28
CA LYS A 3 14.70 -6.21 5.72
C LYS A 3 13.74 -5.31 6.49
N ASP A 4 13.15 -5.86 7.53
CA ASP A 4 12.31 -5.16 8.49
C ASP A 4 13.21 -4.26 9.36
N ARG A 5 12.86 -2.97 9.33
CA ARG A 5 13.49 -1.90 10.11
C ARG A 5 12.45 -1.07 10.85
N ASN A 6 11.30 -1.66 11.16
CA ASN A 6 10.23 -0.98 11.91
C ASN A 6 10.71 -0.49 13.29
N HIS A 7 11.73 -1.13 13.88
CA HIS A 7 12.34 -0.68 15.13
C HIS A 7 13.16 0.62 15.00
N GLU A 8 13.48 1.07 13.78
CA GLU A 8 14.15 2.35 13.52
C GLU A 8 13.14 3.51 13.33
N ILE A 9 11.83 3.24 13.36
CA ILE A 9 10.80 4.27 13.27
C ILE A 9 10.89 5.18 14.50
N THR A 10 10.87 6.49 14.25
CA THR A 10 10.96 7.54 15.28
C THR A 10 9.75 8.47 15.19
N PRO A 11 9.36 9.15 16.28
CA PRO A 11 8.26 10.11 16.25
C PRO A 11 8.42 11.19 15.18
N GLU A 12 9.65 11.66 14.95
CA GLU A 12 9.97 12.64 13.92
C GLU A 12 9.67 12.10 12.51
N MET A 13 9.93 10.80 12.28
CA MET A 13 9.56 10.14 11.02
C MET A 13 8.06 10.11 10.81
N GLU A 14 7.31 9.78 11.86
CA GLU A 14 5.85 9.74 11.80
C GLU A 14 5.28 11.13 11.54
N GLU A 15 5.83 12.18 12.16
CA GLU A 15 5.40 13.55 11.98
C GLU A 15 5.51 14.00 10.52
N TRP A 16 6.71 13.92 9.91
CA TRP A 16 6.86 14.38 8.53
C TRP A 16 6.12 13.48 7.53
N MET A 17 6.02 12.17 7.80
CA MET A 17 5.20 11.27 6.98
C MET A 17 3.73 11.65 7.05
N ASN A 18 3.21 12.01 8.23
CA ASN A 18 1.84 12.46 8.41
C ASN A 18 1.59 13.77 7.68
N GLU A 19 2.51 14.74 7.76
CA GLU A 19 2.44 15.99 6.98
C GLU A 19 2.38 15.71 5.48
N MET A 20 3.27 14.85 4.98
CA MET A 20 3.31 14.45 3.58
C MET A 20 2.01 13.77 3.14
N CYS A 21 1.50 12.81 3.92
CA CYS A 21 0.24 12.12 3.61
C CYS A 21 -0.97 13.05 3.67
N SER A 22 -0.95 14.03 4.57
CA SER A 22 -2.05 14.99 4.75
C SER A 22 -2.16 16.01 3.62
N ALA A 23 -1.15 16.11 2.74
CA ALA A 23 -1.21 16.95 1.56
C ALA A 23 -2.28 16.49 0.55
N GLU A 24 -2.66 15.20 0.56
CA GLU A 24 -3.74 14.65 -0.27
C GLU A 24 -4.94 14.28 0.60
N SER A 25 -6.01 15.07 0.47
CA SER A 25 -7.23 14.94 1.29
C SER A 25 -7.97 13.60 1.16
N GLU A 26 -7.74 12.88 0.07
CA GLU A 26 -8.39 11.60 -0.21
C GLU A 26 -7.43 10.40 -0.15
N PHE A 27 -6.24 10.58 0.44
CA PHE A 27 -5.30 9.50 0.71
C PHE A 27 -5.48 8.96 2.14
N TYR A 28 -5.79 7.66 2.25
CA TYR A 28 -6.09 7.02 3.55
C TYR A 28 -5.16 5.84 3.89
N PHE A 29 -4.61 5.16 2.87
CA PHE A 29 -3.84 3.94 3.06
C PHE A 29 -3.04 3.61 1.79
N GLY A 30 -1.76 3.29 1.99
CA GLY A 30 -0.85 2.86 0.94
C GLY A 30 0.56 2.68 1.49
N ARG A 31 1.50 2.40 0.59
CA ARG A 31 2.94 2.28 0.87
C ARG A 31 3.70 3.22 -0.06
N PHE A 32 4.62 3.98 0.50
CA PHE A 32 5.56 4.78 -0.29
C PHE A 32 6.88 4.04 -0.43
N ASP A 33 7.40 4.02 -1.64
CA ASP A 33 8.76 3.55 -1.90
C ASP A 33 9.65 4.78 -2.07
N PHE A 34 10.59 4.95 -1.15
CA PHE A 34 11.46 6.13 -1.09
C PHE A 34 12.88 5.81 -1.56
N LYS A 35 13.51 6.81 -2.17
CA LYS A 35 14.97 6.89 -2.31
C LYS A 35 15.49 7.96 -1.38
N ILE A 36 16.43 7.57 -0.52
CA ILE A 36 17.05 8.46 0.46
C ILE A 36 18.52 8.68 0.17
N LYS A 37 19.06 9.84 0.55
CA LYS A 37 20.48 10.14 0.38
C LYS A 37 21.35 9.38 1.40
N ASN A 38 20.90 9.28 2.64
CA ASN A 38 21.55 8.57 3.75
C ASN A 38 20.53 8.22 4.85
N LYS A 39 20.95 7.52 5.90
CA LYS A 39 20.04 7.11 6.99
C LYS A 39 19.38 8.30 7.72
N ASP A 40 20.12 9.38 7.94
CA ASP A 40 19.61 10.58 8.63
C ASP A 40 18.54 11.32 7.81
N SER A 41 18.51 11.09 6.49
CA SER A 41 17.47 11.62 5.60
C SER A 41 16.08 11.12 5.98
N LEU A 42 15.97 9.84 6.41
CA LEU A 42 14.69 9.30 6.88
C LEU A 42 14.23 9.98 8.17
N LYS A 43 15.14 10.19 9.13
CA LYS A 43 14.82 10.82 10.41
C LYS A 43 14.29 12.24 10.26
N THR A 44 14.84 12.98 9.31
CA THR A 44 14.56 14.41 9.13
C THR A 44 13.56 14.72 8.00
N GLY A 45 13.19 13.72 7.19
CA GLY A 45 12.43 13.91 5.95
C GLY A 45 13.20 14.64 4.83
N ARG A 46 14.44 15.10 5.07
CA ARG A 46 15.23 15.88 4.09
C ARG A 46 16.05 14.96 3.20
N GLY A 47 16.05 15.22 1.90
CA GLY A 47 16.78 14.38 0.94
C GLY A 47 16.10 13.03 0.67
N VAL A 48 14.80 12.96 0.96
CA VAL A 48 13.90 11.86 0.58
C VAL A 48 13.28 12.19 -0.78
N LYS A 49 13.21 11.21 -1.68
CA LYS A 49 12.46 11.28 -2.93
C LYS A 49 11.44 10.16 -2.98
N ILE A 50 10.21 10.49 -3.35
CA ILE A 50 9.15 9.51 -3.62
C ILE A 50 9.41 8.90 -4.99
N CYS A 51 9.62 7.59 -5.04
CA CYS A 51 9.75 6.84 -6.29
C CYS A 51 8.40 6.31 -6.75
N GLU A 52 7.61 5.80 -5.80
CA GLU A 52 6.31 5.20 -6.07
C GLU A 52 5.37 5.38 -4.87
N LEU A 53 4.09 5.60 -5.17
CA LEU A 53 3.00 5.48 -4.23
C LEU A 53 2.17 4.25 -4.60
N ASN A 54 2.30 3.19 -3.83
CA ASN A 54 1.49 2.00 -3.94
C ASN A 54 0.19 2.23 -3.16
N GLY A 55 -0.96 2.16 -3.85
CA GLY A 55 -2.27 2.37 -3.25
C GLY A 55 -2.74 1.22 -2.34
N CYS A 56 -4.05 1.00 -2.25
CA CYS A 56 -4.65 0.04 -1.31
C CYS A 56 -4.25 -1.43 -1.52
N TRP A 57 -3.64 -1.75 -2.66
CA TRP A 57 -3.17 -3.09 -3.00
C TRP A 57 -1.69 -3.32 -2.64
N SER A 58 -1.05 -2.38 -1.93
CA SER A 58 0.33 -2.52 -1.50
C SER A 58 0.51 -3.65 -0.48
N GLU A 59 1.33 -4.63 -0.82
CA GLU A 59 1.77 -5.64 0.15
C GLU A 59 2.82 -5.06 1.11
N PRO A 60 2.76 -5.39 2.42
CA PRO A 60 3.77 -4.97 3.38
C PRO A 60 5.10 -5.69 3.10
N LEU A 61 6.13 -4.98 2.67
CA LEU A 61 7.40 -5.60 2.26
C LEU A 61 8.17 -6.27 3.41
N HIS A 62 7.94 -5.85 4.65
CA HIS A 62 8.59 -6.44 5.82
C HIS A 62 8.20 -7.90 6.03
N ILE A 63 7.12 -8.41 5.44
CA ILE A 63 6.75 -9.83 5.53
C ILE A 63 7.75 -10.76 4.82
N TYR A 64 8.59 -10.21 3.94
CA TYR A 64 9.61 -10.94 3.19
C TYR A 64 11.01 -10.90 3.84
N ASP A 65 11.12 -10.36 5.07
CA ASP A 65 12.34 -10.55 5.86
C ASP A 65 12.48 -12.03 6.22
N ASP A 66 13.68 -12.60 6.04
CA ASP A 66 13.98 -14.00 6.38
C ASP A 66 13.96 -14.25 7.90
N ASP A 67 14.04 -13.17 8.69
CA ASP A 67 13.86 -13.22 10.14
C ASP A 67 12.40 -13.49 10.57
N HIS A 68 11.42 -13.39 9.64
CA HIS A 68 10.00 -13.56 9.93
C HIS A 68 9.44 -14.92 9.52
N SER A 69 8.55 -15.46 10.37
CA SER A 69 7.83 -16.70 10.06
C SER A 69 6.69 -16.48 9.05
N PHE A 70 6.28 -17.55 8.37
CA PHE A 70 5.06 -17.53 7.54
C PHE A 70 3.82 -17.05 8.32
N SER A 71 3.69 -17.45 9.59
CA SER A 71 2.56 -17.04 10.43
C SER A 71 2.55 -15.53 10.72
N PHE A 72 3.72 -14.90 10.79
CA PHE A 72 3.87 -13.46 10.91
C PHE A 72 3.42 -12.79 9.61
N ALA A 73 3.93 -13.26 8.46
CA ALA A 73 3.58 -12.73 7.15
C ALA A 73 2.05 -12.77 6.90
N ALA A 74 1.42 -13.91 7.18
CA ALA A 74 -0.03 -14.07 7.03
C ALA A 74 -0.84 -13.11 7.92
N LYS A 75 -0.40 -12.89 9.17
CA LYS A 75 -1.05 -11.93 10.09
C LYS A 75 -0.91 -10.49 9.59
N GLU A 76 0.26 -10.12 9.07
CA GLU A 76 0.50 -8.78 8.53
C GLU A 76 -0.32 -8.51 7.27
N MET A 77 -0.44 -9.48 6.36
CA MET A 77 -1.35 -9.39 5.21
C MET A 77 -2.80 -9.22 5.66
N TYR A 78 -3.26 -10.04 6.62
CA TYR A 78 -4.61 -9.91 7.16
C TYR A 78 -4.87 -8.52 7.75
N ARG A 79 -3.93 -7.98 8.54
CA ARG A 79 -4.01 -6.62 9.10
C ARG A 79 -4.08 -5.56 8.02
N SER A 80 -3.28 -5.70 6.95
CA SER A 80 -3.30 -4.81 5.79
C SER A 80 -4.69 -4.78 5.14
N TYR A 81 -5.24 -5.95 4.80
CA TYR A 81 -6.56 -6.06 4.20
C TYR A 81 -7.69 -5.61 5.13
N ALA A 82 -7.59 -5.87 6.43
CA ALA A 82 -8.57 -5.42 7.41
C ALA A 82 -8.63 -3.88 7.48
N ARG A 83 -7.48 -3.18 7.43
CA ARG A 83 -7.43 -1.71 7.34
C ARG A 83 -8.07 -1.20 6.06
N ALA A 84 -7.68 -1.76 4.90
CA ALA A 84 -8.24 -1.39 3.61
C ALA A 84 -9.76 -1.57 3.57
N TYR A 85 -10.26 -2.71 4.08
CA TYR A 85 -11.70 -2.99 4.18
C TYR A 85 -12.43 -1.98 5.08
N LYS A 86 -11.86 -1.65 6.24
CA LYS A 86 -12.44 -0.66 7.15
C LYS A 86 -12.59 0.71 6.48
N ILE A 87 -11.53 1.16 5.79
CA ILE A 87 -11.54 2.42 5.03
C ILE A 87 -12.58 2.36 3.91
N ALA A 88 -12.62 1.28 3.13
CA ALA A 88 -13.59 1.10 2.05
C ALA A 88 -15.04 1.15 2.56
N LYS A 89 -15.33 0.53 3.72
CA LYS A 89 -16.67 0.57 4.34
C LYS A 89 -17.06 2.00 4.75
N LEU A 90 -16.14 2.76 5.33
CA LEU A 90 -16.36 4.16 5.72
C LEU A 90 -16.57 5.04 4.48
N ASN A 91 -15.72 4.90 3.47
CA ASN A 91 -15.83 5.65 2.21
C ASN A 91 -17.09 5.30 1.43
N LYS A 92 -17.53 4.03 1.41
CA LYS A 92 -18.82 3.65 0.80
C LYS A 92 -19.99 4.40 1.44
N LYS A 93 -19.99 4.56 2.77
CA LYS A 93 -21.03 5.31 3.50
C LYS A 93 -20.96 6.80 3.20
N ARG A 94 -19.75 7.38 3.14
CA ARG A 94 -19.50 8.81 2.87
C ARG A 94 -19.84 9.18 1.43
N LEU A 95 -19.25 8.48 0.47
CA LEU A 95 -19.32 8.80 -0.96
C LEU A 95 -20.59 8.31 -1.62
N LYS A 96 -21.27 7.30 -1.04
CA LYS A 96 -22.47 6.65 -1.62
C LYS A 96 -22.30 6.38 -3.12
N PRO A 97 -21.22 5.69 -3.53
CA PRO A 97 -20.89 5.54 -4.94
C PRO A 97 -22.04 4.86 -5.66
N LYS A 98 -22.45 5.43 -6.80
CA LYS A 98 -23.56 4.93 -7.63
C LYS A 98 -23.06 4.05 -8.76
N ILE A 99 -22.06 3.20 -8.50
CA ILE A 99 -21.53 2.28 -9.51
C ILE A 99 -22.53 1.13 -9.68
N PRO A 100 -23.18 0.98 -10.85
CA PRO A 100 -24.08 -0.14 -11.10
C PRO A 100 -23.31 -1.46 -11.03
N TYR A 101 -23.91 -2.50 -10.46
CA TYR A 101 -23.28 -3.83 -10.37
C TYR A 101 -22.85 -4.37 -11.74
N ARG A 102 -23.56 -4.00 -12.81
CA ARG A 102 -23.20 -4.32 -14.19
C ARG A 102 -21.83 -3.77 -14.59
N GLU A 103 -21.49 -2.54 -14.22
CA GLU A 103 -20.19 -1.94 -14.54
C GLU A 103 -19.06 -2.68 -13.81
N ILE A 104 -19.29 -3.08 -12.55
CA ILE A 104 -18.35 -3.90 -11.78
C ILE A 104 -18.10 -5.24 -12.47
N ILE A 105 -19.17 -5.94 -12.90
CA ILE A 105 -19.05 -7.21 -13.61
C ILE A 105 -18.31 -7.03 -14.94
N THR A 106 -18.65 -5.99 -15.71
CA THR A 106 -17.99 -5.70 -16.99
C THR A 106 -16.50 -5.48 -16.79
N ALA A 107 -16.11 -4.62 -15.84
CA ALA A 107 -14.71 -4.37 -15.51
C ALA A 107 -13.97 -5.64 -15.11
N TYR A 108 -14.59 -6.48 -14.26
CA TYR A 108 -14.01 -7.76 -13.86
C TYR A 108 -13.80 -8.71 -15.05
N ARG A 109 -14.77 -8.82 -15.95
CA ARG A 109 -14.65 -9.66 -17.15
C ARG A 109 -13.55 -9.18 -18.09
N SER A 110 -13.46 -7.88 -18.33
CA SER A 110 -12.40 -7.28 -19.15
C SER A 110 -11.02 -7.57 -18.56
N TYR A 111 -10.85 -7.36 -17.25
CA TYR A 111 -9.60 -7.71 -16.55
C TYR A 111 -9.23 -9.18 -16.71
N MET A 112 -10.19 -10.10 -16.56
CA MET A 112 -9.92 -11.53 -16.72
C MET A 112 -9.51 -11.88 -18.16
N GLN A 113 -10.12 -11.25 -19.18
CA GLN A 113 -9.74 -11.45 -20.58
C GLN A 113 -8.32 -10.97 -20.88
N GLU A 114 -7.96 -9.78 -20.39
CA GLU A 114 -6.60 -9.24 -20.52
C GLU A 114 -5.58 -10.13 -19.83
N LYS A 115 -5.89 -10.59 -18.61
CA LYS A 115 -5.04 -11.51 -17.85
C LYS A 115 -4.79 -12.81 -18.63
N GLU A 116 -5.84 -13.41 -19.19
CA GLU A 116 -5.71 -14.62 -20.02
C GLU A 116 -4.85 -14.37 -21.28
N ALA A 117 -5.00 -13.20 -21.92
CA ALA A 117 -4.18 -12.84 -23.07
C ALA A 117 -2.70 -12.71 -22.70
N ILE A 118 -2.39 -12.08 -21.56
CA ILE A 118 -1.02 -11.96 -21.05
C ILE A 118 -0.43 -13.36 -20.78
N ILE A 119 -1.16 -14.21 -20.05
CA ILE A 119 -0.70 -15.57 -19.72
C ILE A 119 -0.32 -16.36 -20.99
N ARG A 120 -1.06 -16.21 -22.08
CA ARG A 120 -0.75 -16.87 -23.37
C ARG A 120 0.50 -16.32 -24.08
N ILE A 121 0.93 -15.10 -23.77
CA ILE A 121 2.10 -14.47 -24.37
C ILE A 121 3.37 -14.84 -23.58
N VAL A 122 3.27 -14.93 -22.25
CA VAL A 122 4.42 -15.19 -21.36
C VAL A 122 4.56 -16.64 -20.90
N GLY A 123 3.54 -17.48 -21.07
CA GLY A 123 3.55 -18.92 -20.77
C GLY A 123 3.69 -19.76 -22.03
#